data_AF-A0A835ZDC2-F1
#
_entry.id   AF-A0A835ZDC2-F1
#
_cell.length_a   1.000
_cell.length_b   1.000
_cell.length_c   1.000
_cell.angle_alpha   90.00
_cell.angle_beta   90.00
_cell.angle_gamma   90.00
#
_symmetry.space_group_name_H-M   'P 1'
#
loop_
_entity.id
_entity.type
_entity.pdbx_description
1 polymer ?
#
loop_
_entity_poly.entity_id
_entity_poly.type
_entity_poly.pdbx_seq_one_letter_code
_entity_poly.pdbx_strand_id
1 'polypeptide(L)'
;MALSQKGNFSYLRDDVNFVVIDGSLTARIERIHDDVARLFIIGTNNVQVPVPPHIQLVDETGAQIAPFMDNFLITWIGSYALTVNGQIFLKLGNQRQQLLSAPDHAPSGTV
;
A
#
# COMPACT_ATOMS: atom_id res chain seq x y z
N MET A 1 5.11 -0.44 19.46
CA MET A 1 5.98 0.34 18.56
C MET A 1 5.15 1.42 17.88
N ALA A 2 5.67 2.65 17.77
CA ALA A 2 5.03 3.71 17.01
C ALA A 2 5.53 3.68 15.57
N LEU A 3 4.60 3.72 14.60
CA LEU A 3 4.94 3.79 13.18
C LEU A 3 5.19 5.25 12.79
N SER A 4 6.25 5.52 12.04
CA SER A 4 6.53 6.83 11.44
C SER A 4 6.17 6.83 9.96
N GLN A 5 5.82 8.00 9.43
CA GLN A 5 5.52 8.15 8.01
C GLN A 5 6.80 7.90 7.17
N LYS A 6 6.69 7.03 6.16
CA LYS A 6 7.81 6.65 5.28
C LYS A 6 7.70 7.16 3.85
N GLY A 7 6.54 7.63 3.42
CA GLY A 7 6.30 8.15 2.07
C GLY A 7 4.82 8.15 1.70
N ASN A 8 4.54 8.34 0.42
CA ASN A 8 3.22 8.28 -0.18
C ASN A 8 3.24 7.50 -1.50
N PHE A 9 2.46 6.43 -1.57
CA PHE A 9 2.18 5.73 -2.82
C PHE A 9 1.04 6.44 -3.57
N SER A 10 1.14 6.53 -4.91
CA SER A 10 0.12 7.12 -5.76
C SER A 10 -0.37 6.12 -6.79
N TYR A 11 -1.68 5.97 -6.90
CA TYR A 11 -2.33 5.18 -7.96
C TYR A 11 -2.33 5.89 -9.32
N LEU A 12 -1.76 7.09 -9.42
CA LEU A 12 -1.65 7.87 -10.66
C LEU A 12 -0.22 7.95 -11.19
N ARG A 13 0.75 7.33 -10.49
CA ARG A 13 2.17 7.32 -10.90
C ARG A 13 2.68 5.90 -10.97
N ASP A 14 3.64 5.69 -11.85
CA ASP A 14 4.32 4.39 -12.02
C ASP A 14 5.53 4.24 -11.09
N ASP A 15 5.53 4.96 -9.97
CA ASP A 15 6.59 4.91 -8.97
C ASP A 15 6.46 3.64 -8.12
N VAL A 16 7.57 2.90 -7.98
CA VAL A 16 7.64 1.74 -7.10
C VAL A 16 8.09 2.16 -5.71
N ASN A 17 7.19 2.06 -4.73
CA ASN A 17 7.48 2.35 -3.33
C ASN A 17 7.97 1.09 -2.64
N PHE A 18 8.91 1.21 -1.68
CA PHE A 18 9.44 0.03 -1.00
C PHE A 18 9.68 0.27 0.49
N VAL A 19 9.58 -0.79 1.28
CA VAL A 19 9.93 -0.83 2.71
C VAL A 19 10.67 -2.12 2.99
N VAL A 20 11.89 -2.01 3.51
CA VAL A 20 12.73 -3.16 3.89
C VAL A 20 12.16 -3.76 5.18
N ILE A 21 11.80 -5.04 5.15
CA ILE A 21 11.25 -5.78 6.30
C ILE A 21 12.39 -6.26 7.19
N ASP A 22 13.38 -6.89 6.57
CA ASP A 22 14.61 -7.35 7.20
C ASP A 22 15.76 -7.36 6.17
N GLY A 23 16.93 -7.90 6.53
CA GLY A 23 18.09 -7.97 5.63
C GLY A 23 17.90 -8.84 4.38
N SER A 24 16.79 -9.56 4.25
CA SER A 24 16.49 -10.47 3.15
C SER A 24 15.21 -10.16 2.39
N LEU A 25 14.22 -9.53 3.03
CA LEU A 25 12.90 -9.28 2.47
C LEU A 25 12.61 -7.78 2.37
N THR A 26 12.06 -7.37 1.24
CA THR A 26 11.55 -6.00 1.03
C THR A 26 10.13 -6.07 0.47
N ALA A 27 9.21 -5.35 1.08
CA ALA A 27 7.88 -5.11 0.52
C ALA A 27 7.97 -4.01 -0.53
N ARG A 28 7.35 -4.24 -1.69
CA ARG A 28 7.20 -3.25 -2.76
C ARG A 28 5.73 -3.04 -3.08
N ILE A 29 5.42 -1.82 -3.49
CA ILE A 29 4.09 -1.42 -3.92
C ILE A 29 4.25 -0.72 -5.26
N GLU A 30 3.54 -1.22 -6.26
CA GLU A 30 3.49 -0.61 -7.57
C GLU A 30 2.09 -0.69 -8.16
N ARG A 31 1.79 0.28 -9.02
CA ARG A 31 0.53 0.36 -9.75
C ARG A 31 0.47 -0.73 -10.82
N ILE A 32 -0.68 -1.39 -10.94
CA ILE A 32 -1.02 -2.26 -12.09
C ILE A 32 -2.04 -1.55 -12.99
N HIS A 33 -2.98 -0.83 -12.39
CA HIS A 33 -4.01 -0.03 -13.04
C HIS A 33 -4.31 1.20 -12.19
N ASP A 34 -5.00 2.18 -12.76
CA ASP A 34 -5.45 3.44 -12.13
C ASP A 34 -6.15 3.28 -10.77
N ASP A 35 -6.71 2.11 -10.47
CA ASP A 35 -7.40 1.82 -9.20
C ASP A 35 -6.83 0.64 -8.42
N VAL A 36 -5.85 -0.07 -8.99
CA VAL A 36 -5.34 -1.34 -8.47
C VAL A 36 -3.83 -1.31 -8.45
N ALA A 37 -3.27 -1.61 -7.28
CA ALA A 37 -1.85 -1.80 -7.09
C ALA A 37 -1.59 -3.21 -6.55
N ARG A 38 -0.36 -3.69 -6.73
CA ARG A 38 0.12 -4.88 -6.05
C ARG A 38 1.09 -4.51 -4.94
N LEU A 39 0.93 -5.17 -3.80
CA LEU A 39 1.96 -5.29 -2.78
C LEU A 39 2.60 -6.66 -2.90
N PHE A 40 3.91 -6.71 -3.13
CA PHE A 40 4.66 -7.94 -3.33
C PHE A 40 5.97 -7.94 -2.55
N ILE A 41 6.52 -9.12 -2.30
CA ILE A 41 7.75 -9.29 -1.53
C ILE A 41 8.89 -9.66 -2.47
N ILE A 42 10.02 -9.00 -2.32
CA ILE A 42 11.27 -9.36 -3.01
C ILE A 42 12.29 -9.91 -2.01
N GLY A 43 13.09 -10.86 -2.47
CA GLY A 43 14.21 -11.42 -1.73
C GLY A 43 15.55 -10.69 -1.97
N THR A 44 16.64 -11.27 -1.46
CA THR A 44 18.02 -10.75 -1.54
C THR A 44 18.54 -10.49 -2.97
N ASN A 45 17.99 -11.19 -3.97
CA ASN A 45 18.39 -11.05 -5.37
C ASN A 45 17.51 -10.10 -6.17
N ASN A 46 16.68 -9.28 -5.52
CA ASN A 46 15.72 -8.40 -6.18
C ASN A 46 14.66 -9.14 -7.01
N VAL A 47 14.46 -10.43 -6.71
CA VAL A 47 13.48 -11.31 -7.35
C VAL A 47 12.27 -11.42 -6.44
N GLN A 48 11.07 -11.39 -7.03
CA GLN A 48 9.83 -11.63 -6.30
C GLN A 48 9.83 -13.05 -5.72
N VAL A 49 9.45 -13.17 -4.46
CA VAL A 49 9.29 -14.44 -3.76
C VAL A 49 7.84 -14.65 -3.38
N PRO A 50 7.39 -15.90 -3.18
CA PRO A 50 6.09 -16.17 -2.61
C PRO A 50 5.93 -15.46 -1.26
N VAL A 51 4.73 -14.97 -0.98
CA VAL A 51 4.44 -14.29 0.28
C VAL A 51 4.70 -15.25 1.45
N PRO A 52 5.66 -14.97 2.34
CA PRO A 52 5.95 -15.85 3.47
C PRO A 52 4.75 -15.97 4.42
N PRO A 53 4.49 -17.14 5.05
CA PRO A 53 3.30 -17.36 5.87
C PRO A 53 3.14 -16.41 7.08
N HIS A 54 4.25 -15.86 7.55
CA HIS A 54 4.27 -14.91 8.67
C HIS A 54 4.01 -13.45 8.23
N ILE A 55 3.87 -13.21 6.93
CA ILE A 55 3.51 -11.92 6.35
C ILE A 55 2.06 -11.98 5.90
N GLN A 56 1.23 -11.12 6.45
CA GLN A 56 -0.21 -11.08 6.15
C GLN A 56 -0.63 -9.65 5.88
N LEU A 57 -1.56 -9.48 4.94
CA LEU A 57 -2.23 -8.21 4.72
C LEU A 57 -3.63 -8.27 5.33
N VAL A 58 -4.01 -7.22 6.06
CA VAL A 58 -5.37 -7.03 6.56
C VAL A 58 -5.94 -5.71 6.06
N ASP A 59 -7.24 -5.67 5.85
CA ASP A 59 -7.96 -4.43 5.53
C ASP A 59 -8.28 -3.60 6.79
N GLU A 60 -8.98 -2.47 6.59
CA GLU A 60 -9.38 -1.57 7.67
C GLU A 60 -10.37 -2.19 8.68
N THR A 61 -11.05 -3.28 8.31
CA THR A 61 -11.93 -4.05 9.21
C THR A 61 -11.18 -5.12 9.99
N GLY A 62 -9.90 -5.35 9.66
CA GLY A 62 -9.07 -6.41 10.21
C GLY A 62 -9.26 -7.76 9.51
N ALA A 63 -10.00 -7.80 8.40
CA ALA A 63 -10.16 -9.02 7.62
C ALA A 63 -8.85 -9.32 6.85
N GLN A 64 -8.43 -10.58 6.86
CA GLN A 64 -7.23 -11.00 6.16
C GLN A 64 -7.49 -11.05 4.65
N ILE A 65 -6.61 -10.39 3.89
CA ILE A 65 -6.61 -10.43 2.43
C ILE A 65 -5.71 -11.58 1.98
N ALA A 66 -6.27 -12.51 1.22
CA ALA A 66 -5.51 -13.60 0.64
C ALA A 66 -4.60 -13.10 -0.49
N PRO A 67 -3.35 -13.59 -0.59
CA PRO A 67 -2.52 -13.30 -1.74
C PRO A 67 -3.08 -13.97 -3.01
N PHE A 68 -2.95 -13.28 -4.14
CA PHE A 68 -3.27 -13.77 -5.47
C PHE A 68 -1.99 -13.96 -6.29
N MET A 69 -1.79 -15.20 -6.78
CA MET A 69 -0.59 -15.71 -7.45
C MET A 69 0.68 -15.67 -6.60
N ASP A 70 1.12 -14.49 -6.12
CA ASP A 70 2.23 -14.28 -5.16
C ASP A 70 2.25 -12.81 -4.66
N ASN A 71 1.13 -12.09 -4.74
CA ASN A 71 1.02 -10.67 -4.41
C ASN A 71 -0.28 -10.42 -3.67
N PHE A 72 -0.35 -9.33 -2.90
CA PHE A 72 -1.64 -8.80 -2.49
C PHE A 72 -2.11 -7.75 -3.47
N LEU A 73 -3.40 -7.76 -3.79
CA LEU A 73 -4.03 -6.69 -4.57
C LEU A 73 -4.65 -5.69 -3.60
N ILE A 74 -4.35 -4.41 -3.80
CA ILE A 74 -4.88 -3.31 -3.02
C ILE A 74 -5.51 -2.27 -3.95
N THR A 75 -6.55 -1.62 -3.45
CA THR A 75 -7.30 -0.59 -4.17
C THR A 75 -7.26 0.75 -3.44
N TRP A 76 -7.45 1.84 -4.18
CA TRP A 76 -7.39 3.20 -3.63
C TRP A 76 -8.48 3.51 -2.61
N ILE A 77 -9.59 2.76 -2.59
CA ILE A 77 -10.71 3.00 -1.68
C ILE A 77 -10.44 2.55 -0.24
N GLY A 78 -9.58 1.54 -0.05
CA GLY A 78 -9.33 0.91 1.24
C GLY A 78 -8.05 1.40 1.92
N SER A 79 -7.99 1.23 3.24
CA SER A 79 -6.74 1.24 4.00
C SER A 79 -6.30 -0.18 4.33
N TYR A 80 -5.00 -0.40 4.45
CA TYR A 80 -4.43 -1.74 4.66
C TYR A 80 -3.32 -1.71 5.71
N ALA A 81 -3.12 -2.84 6.37
CA ALA A 81 -1.97 -3.06 7.24
C ALA A 81 -1.26 -4.36 6.87
N LEU A 82 0.03 -4.27 6.59
CA LEU A 82 0.90 -5.43 6.47
C LEU A 82 1.41 -5.78 7.87
N THR A 83 1.19 -7.03 8.27
CA THR A 83 1.70 -7.59 9.51
C THR A 83 2.86 -8.54 9.24
N VAL A 84 3.82 -8.57 10.15
CA VAL A 84 4.97 -9.48 10.13
C VAL A 84 4.99 -10.14 11.51
N ASN A 85 4.89 -11.47 11.56
CA ASN A 85 4.75 -12.25 12.81
C ASN A 85 3.60 -11.73 13.70
N GLY A 86 2.47 -11.37 13.09
CA GLY A 86 1.27 -10.87 13.79
C GLY A 86 1.37 -9.43 14.32
N GLN A 87 2.50 -8.74 14.12
CA GLN A 87 2.66 -7.34 14.49
C GLN A 87 2.54 -6.43 13.27
N ILE A 88 1.86 -5.29 13.41
CA ILE A 88 1.74 -4.32 12.32
C ILE A 88 3.12 -3.75 11.99
N PHE A 89 3.55 -3.96 10.75
CA PHE A 89 4.84 -3.51 10.23
C PHE A 89 4.70 -2.29 9.31
N LEU A 90 3.71 -2.31 8.41
CA LEU A 90 3.41 -1.22 7.47
C LEU A 90 1.92 -0.92 7.49
N LYS A 91 1.57 0.37 7.43
CA LYS A 91 0.20 0.84 7.21
C LYS A 91 0.12 1.65 5.94
N LEU A 92 -0.89 1.36 5.15
CA LEU A 92 -1.32 2.12 3.98
C LEU A 92 -2.64 2.80 4.34
N GLY A 93 -2.57 4.07 4.72
CA GLY A 93 -3.76 4.87 5.00
C GLY A 93 -4.27 5.51 3.72
N ASN A 94 -5.52 5.24 3.35
CA ASN A 94 -6.19 6.04 2.33
C ASN A 94 -6.38 7.46 2.87
N GLN A 95 -6.01 8.47 2.09
CA GLN A 95 -6.18 9.87 2.47
C GLN A 95 -7.62 10.38 2.22
N ARG A 96 -8.46 9.64 1.48
CA ARG A 96 -9.86 9.96 1.14
C ARG A 96 -10.05 11.41 0.72
N GLN A 97 -9.33 11.85 -0.31
CA GLN A 97 -9.42 13.20 -0.85
C GLN A 97 -9.98 13.17 -2.28
N GLN A 98 -10.68 14.24 -2.66
CA GLN A 98 -11.06 14.49 -4.05
C GLN A 98 -10.55 15.86 -4.47
N LEU A 99 -10.14 15.95 -5.74
CA LEU A 99 -9.81 17.22 -6.36
C LEU A 99 -11.11 17.97 -6.65
N LEU A 100 -11.20 19.21 -6.16
CA LEU A 100 -12.28 20.12 -6.54
C LEU A 100 -11.83 20.94 -7.75
N SER A 101 -12.57 20.78 -8.87
CA SER A 101 -12.41 21.60 -10.06
C SER A 101 -13.69 22.40 -10.30
N ALA A 102 -13.56 23.72 -10.44
CA ALA A 102 -14.66 24.62 -10.74
C ALA A 102 -14.17 25.70 -11.72
N PRO A 103 -15.06 26.35 -12.49
CA PRO A 103 -14.69 27.49 -13.33
C PRO A 103 -14.01 28.60 -12.51
N ASP A 104 -13.08 29.34 -13.11
CA ASP A 104 -12.26 30.36 -12.43
C ASP A 104 -13.06 31.44 -11.68
N HIS A 105 -14.29 31.71 -12.13
CA HIS A 105 -15.18 32.72 -11.53
C HIS A 105 -16.03 32.18 -10.38
N ALA A 106 -16.02 30.88 -10.12
CA ALA A 106 -16.78 30.29 -9.03
C ALA A 106 -16.10 30.61 -7.69
N PRO A 107 -16.82 31.18 -6.70
CA PRO A 107 -16.25 31.37 -5.38
C PRO A 107 -15.92 30.00 -4.75
N SER A 108 -14.71 29.87 -4.19
CA SER A 108 -14.23 28.67 -3.51
C SER A 108 -13.59 29.02 -2.17
N GLY A 109 -13.66 28.10 -1.20
CA GLY A 109 -13.14 28.30 0.15
C GLY A 109 -13.40 27.08 1.04
N THR A 110 -12.79 27.08 2.23
CA THR A 110 -13.16 26.15 3.30
C THR A 110 -13.96 26.93 4.34
N VAL A 111 -15.00 26.31 4.90
CA VAL A 111 -15.82 26.87 5.97
C VAL A 111 -15.48 26.25 7.30
#